data_AF-A0A5S3YZ91-F1
#
_entry.id   AF-A0A5S3YZ91-F1
#
_cell.length_a   1.000
_cell.length_b   1.000
_cell.length_c   1.000
_cell.angle_alpha   90.00
_cell.angle_beta   90.00
_cell.angle_gamma   90.00
#
_symmetry.space_group_name_H-M   'P 1'
#
loop_
_entity.id
_entity.type
_entity.pdbx_description
1 polymer ?
#
loop_
_entity_poly.entity_id
_entity_poly.type
_entity_poly.pdbx_seq_one_letter_code
_entity_poly.pdbx_strand_id
1 'polypeptide(L)'
;PIAFLPMQAPYANLIWYQDSDTLALLAKMSNAQLKAQIEAYFFELPGDFSICEKAVFPLTRQHANSYSKGRVVLIGDAAHTINPLAGQGVNLGFKDVAALAHCLENQLDLGAFSLLKAY
;
A
#
# COMPACT_ATOMS: atom_id res chain seq x y z
N PRO A 1 -3.00 -3.85 -13.86
CA PRO A 1 -3.90 -4.52 -12.88
C PRO A 1 -4.96 -3.52 -12.44
N ILE A 2 -6.15 -3.95 -12.06
CA ILE A 2 -7.23 -3.09 -11.60
C ILE A 2 -7.86 -3.75 -10.39
N ALA A 3 -8.21 -2.97 -9.37
CA ALA A 3 -9.01 -3.44 -8.24
C ALA A 3 -10.17 -2.48 -7.99
N PHE A 4 -11.38 -3.02 -7.87
CA PHE A 4 -12.57 -2.30 -7.42
C PHE A 4 -12.95 -2.83 -6.04
N LEU A 5 -12.88 -1.96 -5.03
CA LEU A 5 -13.05 -2.31 -3.63
C LEU A 5 -14.33 -1.65 -3.11
N PRO A 6 -15.42 -2.40 -2.93
CA PRO A 6 -16.64 -1.83 -2.35
C PRO A 6 -16.37 -1.38 -0.92
N MET A 7 -16.86 -0.19 -0.57
CA MET A 7 -16.83 0.33 0.79
C MET A 7 -18.25 0.35 1.35
N GLN A 8 -18.44 0.99 2.51
CA GLN A 8 -19.77 1.26 3.01
C GLN A 8 -20.54 2.06 1.96
N ALA A 9 -21.71 1.55 1.55
CA ALA A 9 -22.52 2.18 0.52
C ALA A 9 -22.78 3.66 0.89
N PRO A 10 -22.72 4.58 -0.09
CA PRO A 10 -22.64 4.36 -1.55
C PRO A 10 -21.21 4.36 -2.13
N TYR A 11 -20.16 4.13 -1.33
CA TYR A 11 -18.78 4.35 -1.76
C TYR A 11 -18.07 3.09 -2.26
N ALA A 12 -17.08 3.28 -3.13
CA ALA A 12 -16.12 2.27 -3.55
C ALA A 12 -14.79 2.93 -3.95
N ASN A 13 -13.69 2.18 -3.84
CA ASN A 13 -12.38 2.61 -4.32
C ASN A 13 -12.02 1.88 -5.61
N LEU A 14 -11.61 2.64 -6.63
CA LEU A 14 -11.04 2.11 -7.86
C LEU A 14 -9.53 2.33 -7.86
N ILE A 15 -8.76 1.25 -7.93
CA ILE A 15 -7.30 1.27 -8.01
C ILE A 15 -6.90 0.97 -9.45
N TRP A 16 -6.24 1.94 -10.08
CA TRP A 16 -5.84 1.88 -11.49
C TRP A 16 -4.32 2.00 -11.62
N TYR A 17 -3.69 0.96 -12.15
CA TYR A 17 -2.25 0.90 -12.38
C TYR A 17 -1.94 1.29 -13.82
N GLN A 18 -1.09 2.30 -14.00
CA GLN A 18 -0.57 2.75 -15.29
C GLN A 18 0.91 3.14 -15.15
N ASP A 19 1.59 3.37 -16.26
CA ASP A 19 2.94 3.95 -16.28
C ASP A 19 2.94 5.41 -15.76
N SER A 20 4.13 5.93 -15.46
CA SER A 20 4.29 7.26 -14.85
C SER A 20 3.73 8.39 -15.70
N ASP A 21 3.88 8.31 -17.03
CA ASP A 21 3.48 9.38 -17.93
C ASP A 21 1.96 9.42 -18.06
N THR A 22 1.34 8.24 -18.21
CA THR A 22 -0.12 8.09 -18.21
C THR A 22 -0.71 8.55 -16.87
N LEU A 23 -0.13 8.18 -15.73
CA LEU A 23 -0.61 8.63 -14.42
C LEU A 23 -0.49 10.16 -14.25
N ALA A 24 0.60 10.76 -14.73
CA ALA A 24 0.78 12.22 -14.69
C ALA A 24 -0.26 12.97 -15.54
N LEU A 25 -0.71 12.37 -16.65
CA LEU A 25 -1.80 12.89 -17.48
C LEU A 25 -3.15 12.74 -16.76
N LEU A 26 -3.47 11.55 -16.28
CA LEU A 26 -4.74 11.26 -15.58
C LEU A 26 -4.90 12.12 -14.31
N ALA A 27 -3.82 12.35 -13.57
CA ALA A 27 -3.82 13.20 -12.38
C ALA A 27 -4.27 14.65 -12.65
N LYS A 28 -4.00 15.16 -13.84
CA LYS A 28 -4.33 16.53 -14.26
C LYS A 28 -5.75 16.67 -14.81
N MET A 29 -6.42 15.56 -15.11
CA MET A 29 -7.78 15.58 -15.67
C MET A 29 -8.81 16.06 -14.64
N SER A 30 -9.85 16.74 -15.12
CA SER A 30 -11.05 16.99 -14.31
C SER A 30 -11.75 15.68 -13.97
N ASN A 31 -12.62 15.69 -12.95
CA ASN A 31 -13.35 14.48 -12.58
C ASN A 31 -14.29 14.00 -13.69
N ALA A 32 -14.82 14.90 -14.52
CA ALA A 32 -15.63 14.53 -15.69
C ALA A 32 -14.79 13.86 -16.78
N GLN A 33 -13.60 14.39 -17.07
CA GLN A 33 -12.67 13.79 -18.02
C GLN A 33 -12.18 12.43 -17.53
N LEU A 34 -11.83 12.33 -16.25
CA LEU A 34 -11.37 11.08 -15.65
C LEU A 34 -12.49 10.03 -15.63
N LYS A 35 -13.74 10.42 -15.37
CA LYS A 35 -14.91 9.53 -15.47
C LYS A 35 -15.06 8.98 -16.89
N ALA A 36 -15.01 9.84 -17.91
CA ALA A 36 -15.08 9.38 -19.29
C ALA A 36 -13.94 8.42 -19.67
N GLN A 37 -12.72 8.64 -19.15
CA GLN A 37 -11.62 7.70 -19.31
C GLN A 37 -11.89 6.37 -18.61
N ILE A 38 -12.48 6.39 -17.41
CA ILE A 38 -12.88 5.19 -16.69
C ILE A 38 -13.99 4.44 -17.46
N GLU A 39 -15.00 5.12 -17.95
CA GLU A 39 -16.08 4.48 -18.72
C GLU A 39 -15.58 3.89 -20.04
N ALA A 40 -14.59 4.52 -20.69
CA ALA A 40 -14.02 4.03 -21.93
C ALA A 40 -13.02 2.87 -21.75
N TYR A 41 -12.27 2.86 -20.65
CA TYR A 41 -11.19 1.89 -20.42
C TYR A 41 -11.66 0.65 -19.65
N PHE A 42 -12.71 0.76 -18.82
CA PHE A 42 -13.13 -0.30 -17.91
C PHE A 42 -14.39 -1.01 -18.42
N PHE A 43 -14.61 -2.23 -17.94
CA PHE A 43 -15.89 -2.90 -18.09
C PHE A 43 -16.99 -2.08 -17.40
N GLU A 44 -18.24 -2.26 -17.82
CA GLU A 44 -19.38 -1.54 -17.28
C GLU A 44 -19.43 -1.67 -15.75
N LEU A 45 -19.22 -0.54 -15.06
CA LEU A 45 -19.33 -0.45 -13.61
C LEU A 45 -20.82 -0.39 -13.23
N PRO A 46 -21.20 -0.91 -12.05
CA PRO A 46 -22.61 -0.97 -11.65
C PRO A 46 -23.17 0.43 -11.40
N GLY A 47 -24.02 0.89 -12.32
CA GLY A 47 -24.74 2.15 -12.23
C GLY A 47 -23.90 3.40 -12.50
N ASP A 48 -24.53 4.56 -12.34
CA ASP A 48 -23.85 5.84 -12.49
C ASP A 48 -23.00 6.17 -11.26
N PHE A 49 -21.88 6.86 -11.46
CA PHE A 49 -20.97 7.24 -10.37
C PHE A 49 -20.39 8.64 -10.56
N SER A 50 -19.93 9.20 -9.45
CA SER A 50 -19.16 10.45 -9.40
C SER A 50 -17.83 10.20 -8.70
N ILE A 51 -16.76 10.80 -9.24
CA ILE A 51 -15.45 10.76 -8.59
C ILE A 51 -15.44 11.76 -7.44
N CYS A 52 -15.38 11.27 -6.20
CA CYS A 52 -15.28 12.12 -5.00
C CYS A 52 -13.86 12.66 -4.83
N GLU A 53 -12.85 11.78 -4.89
CA GLU A 53 -11.44 12.12 -4.73
C GLU A 53 -10.57 11.30 -5.69
N LYS A 54 -9.37 11.81 -5.97
CA LYS A 54 -8.34 11.09 -6.73
C LYS A 54 -6.97 11.36 -6.14
N ALA A 55 -6.12 10.33 -6.13
CA ALA A 55 -4.73 10.44 -5.72
C ALA A 55 -3.87 9.52 -6.58
N VAL A 56 -2.60 9.89 -6.75
CA VAL A 56 -1.61 9.10 -7.49
C VAL A 56 -0.45 8.81 -6.55
N PHE A 57 -0.08 7.54 -6.46
CA PHE A 57 1.01 7.07 -5.63
C PHE A 57 2.02 6.32 -6.51
N PRO A 58 3.31 6.70 -6.51
CA PRO A 58 4.32 5.95 -7.23
C PRO A 58 4.51 4.58 -6.58
N LEU A 59 4.60 3.54 -7.40
CA LEU A 59 4.87 2.19 -6.91
C LEU A 59 6.37 1.96 -6.87
N THR A 60 6.95 2.07 -5.68
CA THR A 60 8.35 1.75 -5.44
C THR A 60 8.46 0.40 -4.75
N ARG A 61 9.35 -0.45 -5.25
CA ARG A 61 9.80 -1.61 -4.48
C ARG A 61 11.01 -1.18 -3.66
N GLN A 62 10.90 -1.24 -2.35
CA GLN A 62 12.00 -0.97 -1.44
C GLN A 62 12.16 -2.15 -0.48
N HIS A 63 13.40 -2.47 -0.14
CA HIS A 63 13.72 -3.52 0.82
C HIS A 63 15.01 -3.13 1.54
N ALA A 64 14.95 -2.98 2.86
CA ALA A 64 16.13 -2.71 3.65
C ALA A 64 17.09 -3.90 3.61
N ASN A 65 18.39 -3.64 3.55
CA ASN A 65 19.41 -4.69 3.63
C ASN A 65 19.60 -5.23 5.06
N SER A 66 19.17 -4.45 6.06
CA SER A 66 19.19 -4.82 7.48
C SER A 66 17.94 -4.25 8.14
N TYR A 67 17.22 -5.09 8.90
CA TYR A 67 16.03 -4.67 9.65
C TYR A 67 16.31 -4.20 11.07
N SER A 68 17.55 -4.33 11.53
CA SER A 68 17.97 -3.79 12.82
C SER A 68 19.37 -3.19 12.75
N LYS A 69 19.64 -2.25 13.66
CA LYS A 69 20.98 -1.69 13.91
C LYS A 69 21.06 -1.20 15.35
N GLY A 70 21.92 -1.84 16.15
CA GLY A 70 22.02 -1.55 17.57
C GLY A 70 20.69 -1.86 18.27
N ARG A 71 20.09 -0.84 18.89
CA ARG A 71 18.81 -0.94 19.62
C ARG A 71 17.61 -0.38 18.82
N VAL A 72 17.72 -0.36 17.50
CA VAL A 72 16.69 0.17 16.58
C VAL A 72 16.30 -0.91 15.58
N VAL A 73 15.01 -1.04 15.32
CA VAL A 73 14.43 -1.93 14.31
C VAL A 73 13.60 -1.15 13.29
N LEU A 74 13.51 -1.68 12.07
CA LEU A 74 12.65 -1.21 11.00
C LEU A 74 11.49 -2.21 10.84
N ILE A 75 10.26 -1.70 10.72
CA ILE A 75 9.05 -2.48 10.51
C ILE A 75 8.17 -1.81 9.45
N GLY A 76 7.31 -2.57 8.77
CA GLY A 76 6.38 -2.09 7.75
C GLY A 76 7.09 -1.35 6.61
N ASP A 77 6.51 -0.23 6.16
CA ASP A 77 7.04 0.56 5.04
C ASP A 77 8.46 1.10 5.27
N ALA A 78 8.92 1.18 6.53
CA ALA A 78 10.31 1.55 6.85
C ALA A 78 11.31 0.42 6.54
N ALA A 79 10.84 -0.82 6.54
CA ALA A 79 11.62 -2.03 6.27
C ALA A 79 11.47 -2.47 4.80
N HIS A 80 10.24 -2.47 4.29
CA HIS A 80 9.95 -2.93 2.95
C HIS A 80 8.73 -2.22 2.37
N THR A 81 8.82 -1.90 1.09
CA THR A 81 7.67 -1.50 0.27
C THR A 81 7.57 -2.57 -0.82
N ILE A 82 6.56 -3.41 -0.73
CA ILE A 82 6.26 -4.40 -1.76
C ILE A 82 5.44 -3.76 -2.88
N ASN A 83 5.55 -4.31 -4.11
CA ASN A 83 4.64 -3.93 -5.20
C ASN A 83 3.21 -4.14 -4.69
N PRO A 84 2.41 -3.07 -4.52
CA PRO A 84 1.11 -3.22 -3.90
C PRO A 84 0.24 -3.95 -4.88
N LEU A 85 0.03 -5.25 -4.65
CA LEU A 85 -1.29 -5.79 -4.87
C LEU A 85 -2.18 -5.14 -3.80
N ALA A 86 -3.26 -4.52 -4.24
CA ALA A 86 -4.16 -3.72 -3.42
C ALA A 86 -4.33 -4.28 -1.99
N GLY A 87 -4.05 -3.46 -0.97
CA GLY A 87 -4.28 -3.81 0.43
C GLY A 87 -3.21 -4.70 1.10
N GLN A 88 -2.07 -5.01 0.47
CA GLN A 88 -1.05 -5.86 1.10
C GLN A 88 -0.05 -5.13 2.02
N GLY A 89 0.19 -3.83 1.85
CA GLY A 89 1.20 -3.09 2.64
C GLY A 89 0.95 -3.15 4.14
N VAL A 90 -0.26 -2.75 4.58
CA VAL A 90 -0.63 -2.80 6.00
C VAL A 90 -0.62 -4.23 6.56
N ASN A 91 -1.04 -5.21 5.76
CA ASN A 91 -1.03 -6.62 6.16
C ASN A 91 0.38 -7.15 6.39
N LEU A 92 1.36 -6.68 5.60
CA LEU A 92 2.75 -7.04 5.81
C LEU A 92 3.33 -6.35 7.05
N GLY A 93 3.02 -5.07 7.27
CA GLY A 93 3.38 -4.37 8.51
C GLY A 93 2.79 -5.04 9.76
N PHE A 94 1.56 -5.55 9.72
CA PHE A 94 1.00 -6.32 10.84
C PHE A 94 1.76 -7.63 11.10
N LYS A 95 2.27 -8.29 10.05
CA LYS A 95 3.10 -9.49 10.21
C LYS A 95 4.44 -9.15 10.86
N ASP A 96 5.06 -8.03 10.49
CA ASP A 96 6.29 -7.56 11.15
C ASP A 96 6.06 -7.29 12.63
N VAL A 97 4.97 -6.61 12.98
CA VAL A 97 4.61 -6.35 14.38
C VAL A 97 4.43 -7.65 15.15
N ALA A 98 3.70 -8.62 14.57
CA ALA A 98 3.49 -9.92 15.22
C ALA A 98 4.81 -10.69 15.42
N ALA A 99 5.69 -10.70 14.41
CA ALA A 99 7.00 -11.35 14.50
C ALA A 99 7.90 -10.68 15.54
N LEU A 100 7.98 -9.34 15.52
CA LEU A 100 8.76 -8.58 16.50
C LEU A 100 8.23 -8.78 17.92
N ALA A 101 6.91 -8.71 18.12
CA ALA A 101 6.29 -8.92 19.42
C ALA A 101 6.62 -10.32 19.98
N HIS A 102 6.60 -11.35 19.13
CA HIS A 102 6.98 -12.70 19.52
C HIS A 102 8.46 -12.80 19.95
N CYS A 103 9.37 -12.16 19.21
CA CYS A 103 10.79 -12.13 19.58
C CYS A 103 11.06 -11.39 20.90
N LEU A 104 10.26 -10.38 21.22
CA LEU A 104 10.41 -9.55 22.42
C LEU A 104 9.77 -10.17 23.67
N GLU A 105 8.93 -11.20 23.51
CA GLU A 105 8.14 -11.78 24.58
C GLU A 105 9.02 -12.44 25.66
N ASN A 106 8.79 -12.09 26.93
CA ASN A 106 9.52 -12.58 28.10
C ASN A 106 11.05 -12.31 28.09
N GLN A 107 11.49 -11.28 27.36
CA GLN A 107 12.92 -10.93 27.26
C GLN A 107 13.29 -9.80 28.23
N LEU A 108 14.44 -9.95 28.89
CA LEU A 108 14.95 -8.95 29.84
C LEU A 108 15.64 -7.76 29.14
N ASP A 109 16.41 -8.02 28.08
CA ASP A 109 17.01 -6.98 27.24
C ASP A 109 16.41 -7.02 25.83
N LEU A 110 15.41 -6.17 25.60
CA LEU A 110 14.72 -6.02 24.32
C LEU A 110 15.64 -5.54 23.18
N GLY A 111 16.78 -4.93 23.51
CA GLY A 111 17.75 -4.45 22.52
C GLY A 111 18.90 -5.40 22.26
N ALA A 112 18.83 -6.65 22.76
CA ALA A 112 19.87 -7.64 22.55
C ALA A 112 20.06 -7.92 21.06
N PHE A 113 21.30 -7.85 20.59
CA PHE A 113 21.62 -8.05 19.17
C PHE A 113 21.14 -9.41 18.63
N SER A 114 21.28 -10.48 19.41
CA SER A 114 20.83 -11.81 19.03
C SER A 114 19.32 -11.89 18.84
N LEU A 115 18.56 -11.14 19.64
CA LEU A 115 17.11 -11.06 19.57
C LEU A 115 16.68 -10.27 18.33
N LEU A 116 17.21 -9.05 18.16
CA LEU A 116 16.84 -8.17 17.05
C LEU A 116 17.38 -8.61 15.68
N LYS A 117 18.28 -9.60 15.65
CA LYS A 117 18.73 -10.27 14.42
C LYS A 117 17.87 -11.49 14.08
N ALA A 118 17.19 -12.08 15.07
CA ALA A 118 16.27 -13.20 14.85
C ALA A 118 14.92 -12.73 14.32
N TYR A 119 14.54 -11.49 14.62
CA TYR A 119 13.57 -10.70 13.87
C TYR A 119 14.14 -10.31 12.51
#